data_AF-A0A518IUY2-F1
#
_entry.id   AF-A0A518IUY2-F1
#
_cell.length_a   1.000
_cell.length_b   1.000
_cell.length_c   1.000
_cell.angle_alpha   90.00
_cell.angle_beta   90.00
_cell.angle_gamma   90.00
#
_symmetry.space_group_name_H-M   'P 1'
#
loop_
_entity.id
_entity.type
_entity.pdbx_description
1 polymer ?
#
loop_
_entity_poly.entity_id
_entity_poly.type
_entity_poly.pdbx_seq_one_letter_code
_entity_poly.pdbx_strand_id
1 'polypeptide(L)'
;MQKTLDRVAKHLADAGIALNVELNPPATTGDVDTAQSRIGLALPPAYVDFVTQFANGLSLSWTTDDGPFGSFELEPVANSVGGALEMRDWRFYDDDAARDYGFPYTDDPDLALVTNKLMHNWIPLHAEGNGDNLSLDLNPEGFGNVVFDHHSWLDGGTGANGFLMASDFTSFFEAWSTVCFAQPKSLSWKSVLTDDGVDWASDQFDDRFRLTP
;
A
#
# COMPACT_ATOMS: atom_id res chain seq x y z
N MET A 1 -5.73 -1.46 -16.42
CA MET A 1 -4.35 -1.67 -15.92
C MET A 1 -3.30 -1.75 -17.02
N GLN A 2 -3.36 -2.68 -17.99
CA GLN A 2 -2.34 -2.75 -19.06
C GLN A 2 -2.12 -1.41 -19.79
N LYS A 3 -3.22 -0.76 -20.22
CA LYS A 3 -3.17 0.57 -20.84
C LYS A 3 -2.49 1.63 -19.96
N THR A 4 -2.63 1.51 -18.64
CA THR A 4 -1.99 2.40 -17.66
C THR A 4 -0.48 2.23 -17.71
N LEU A 5 0.01 0.98 -17.66
CA LEU A 5 1.43 0.68 -17.79
C LEU A 5 1.99 1.08 -19.17
N ASP A 6 1.24 0.86 -20.25
CA ASP A 6 1.67 1.25 -21.60
C ASP A 6 1.88 2.78 -21.70
N ARG A 7 1.02 3.57 -21.04
CA ARG A 7 1.17 5.04 -20.97
C ARG A 7 2.41 5.44 -20.19
N VAL A 8 2.65 4.84 -19.03
CA VAL A 8 3.85 5.08 -18.21
C VAL A 8 5.11 4.71 -18.98
N ALA A 9 5.15 3.52 -19.56
CA ALA A 9 6.27 3.03 -20.35
C ALA A 9 6.58 3.95 -21.54
N LYS A 10 5.53 4.42 -22.25
CA LYS A 10 5.70 5.38 -23.34
C LYS A 10 6.29 6.70 -22.85
N HIS A 11 5.75 7.27 -21.78
CA HIS A 11 6.20 8.55 -21.24
C HIS A 11 7.67 8.49 -20.81
N LEU A 12 8.05 7.43 -20.09
CA LEU A 12 9.44 7.20 -19.68
C LEU A 12 10.36 6.98 -20.89
N ALA A 13 9.93 6.21 -21.89
CA ALA A 13 10.71 5.96 -23.09
C ALA A 13 10.96 7.24 -23.91
N ASP A 14 9.99 8.15 -23.98
CA ASP A 14 10.15 9.46 -24.62
C ASP A 14 11.21 10.33 -23.89
N ALA A 15 11.45 10.07 -22.59
CA ALA A 15 12.52 10.65 -21.79
C ALA A 15 13.84 9.84 -21.78
N GLY A 16 13.91 8.75 -22.56
CA GLY A 16 15.09 7.87 -22.61
C GLY A 16 15.25 6.92 -21.41
N ILE A 17 14.19 6.71 -20.63
CA ILE A 17 14.16 5.85 -19.44
C ILE A 17 13.39 4.57 -19.75
N ALA A 18 13.97 3.42 -19.40
CA ALA A 18 13.30 2.14 -19.54
C ALA A 18 12.47 1.81 -18.29
N LEU A 19 11.20 1.46 -18.49
CA LEU A 19 10.37 0.85 -17.45
C LEU A 19 10.58 -0.67 -17.47
N ASN A 20 11.03 -1.23 -16.35
CA ASN A 20 11.04 -2.67 -16.14
C ASN A 20 9.72 -3.08 -15.52
N VAL A 21 9.05 -4.10 -16.05
CA VAL A 21 7.79 -4.63 -15.54
C VAL A 21 7.82 -6.14 -15.59
N GLU A 22 7.48 -6.78 -14.47
CA GLU A 22 7.21 -8.21 -14.38
C GLU A 22 5.79 -8.41 -13.85
N LEU A 23 5.00 -9.21 -14.54
CA LEU A 23 3.62 -9.52 -14.17
C LEU A 23 3.49 -11.02 -13.95
N ASN A 24 2.97 -11.42 -12.79
CA ASN A 24 2.54 -12.79 -12.58
C ASN A 24 1.22 -13.04 -13.32
N PRO A 25 0.93 -14.29 -13.71
CA PRO A 25 -0.39 -14.66 -14.23
C PRO A 25 -1.51 -14.23 -13.27
N PRO A 26 -2.69 -13.83 -13.77
CA PRO A 26 -3.83 -13.52 -12.91
C PRO A 26 -4.23 -14.68 -12.00
N ALA A 27 -4.76 -14.34 -10.83
CA ALA A 27 -5.25 -15.28 -9.83
C ALA A 27 -6.50 -16.00 -10.36
N THR A 28 -6.62 -17.27 -10.03
CA THR A 28 -7.87 -17.99 -10.23
C THR A 28 -8.87 -17.66 -9.12
N THR A 29 -10.15 -17.94 -9.34
CA THR A 29 -11.17 -17.87 -8.29
C THR A 29 -10.80 -18.75 -7.09
N GLY A 30 -10.19 -19.92 -7.31
CA GLY A 30 -9.74 -20.82 -6.24
C GLY A 30 -8.61 -20.24 -5.39
N ASP A 31 -7.72 -19.43 -5.97
CA ASP A 31 -6.67 -18.73 -5.21
C ASP A 31 -7.28 -17.68 -4.28
N VAL A 32 -8.26 -16.92 -4.77
CA VAL A 32 -8.99 -15.91 -3.99
C VAL A 32 -9.81 -16.56 -2.88
N ASP A 33 -10.56 -17.63 -3.19
CA ASP A 33 -11.36 -18.36 -2.20
C ASP A 33 -10.48 -18.94 -1.09
N THR A 34 -9.31 -19.46 -1.46
CA THR A 34 -8.32 -19.98 -0.51
C THR A 34 -7.78 -18.86 0.39
N ALA A 35 -7.43 -17.71 -0.20
CA ALA A 35 -6.93 -16.55 0.53
C ALA A 35 -7.97 -16.00 1.54
N GLN A 36 -9.21 -15.82 1.10
CA GLN A 36 -10.33 -15.39 1.95
C GLN A 36 -10.60 -16.38 3.09
N SER A 37 -10.62 -17.67 2.78
CA SER A 37 -10.81 -18.73 3.79
C SER A 37 -9.69 -18.73 4.83
N ARG A 38 -8.45 -18.46 4.40
CA ARG A 38 -7.26 -18.45 5.27
C ARG A 38 -7.26 -17.25 6.23
N ILE A 39 -7.66 -16.06 5.77
CA ILE A 39 -7.72 -14.87 6.62
C ILE A 39 -9.03 -14.74 7.41
N GLY A 40 -10.07 -15.46 7.00
CA GLY A 40 -11.40 -15.46 7.63
C GLY A 40 -12.26 -14.23 7.28
N LEU A 41 -11.87 -13.45 6.27
CA LEU A 41 -12.52 -12.21 5.84
C LEU A 41 -12.65 -12.19 4.32
N ALA A 42 -13.65 -11.48 3.82
CA ALA A 42 -13.76 -11.20 2.39
C ALA A 42 -12.65 -10.25 1.95
N LEU A 43 -12.14 -10.46 0.73
CA LEU A 43 -11.23 -9.51 0.11
C LEU A 43 -12.05 -8.42 -0.62
N PRO A 44 -11.59 -7.15 -0.63
CA PRO A 44 -12.29 -6.06 -1.30
C PRO A 44 -12.46 -6.31 -2.81
N PRO A 45 -13.65 -6.05 -3.39
CA PRO A 45 -13.92 -6.35 -4.80
C PRO A 45 -12.91 -5.74 -5.77
N ALA A 46 -12.52 -4.48 -5.58
CA ALA A 46 -11.55 -3.82 -6.44
C ALA A 46 -10.16 -4.49 -6.44
N TYR A 47 -9.75 -5.04 -5.29
CA TYR A 47 -8.51 -5.81 -5.19
C TYR A 47 -8.66 -7.19 -5.84
N VAL A 48 -9.80 -7.88 -5.63
CA VAL A 48 -10.11 -9.16 -6.27
C VAL A 48 -10.13 -9.02 -7.80
N ASP A 49 -10.80 -8.00 -8.32
CA ASP A 49 -10.84 -7.71 -9.75
C ASP A 49 -9.43 -7.45 -10.31
N PHE A 50 -8.62 -6.68 -9.60
CA PHE A 50 -7.23 -6.44 -10.00
C PHE A 50 -6.44 -7.75 -10.12
N VAL A 51 -6.43 -8.58 -9.07
CA VAL A 51 -5.57 -9.78 -9.07
C VAL A 51 -6.07 -10.87 -10.02
N THR A 52 -7.39 -10.96 -10.26
CA THR A 52 -7.98 -12.00 -11.13
C THR A 52 -8.06 -11.61 -12.60
N GLN A 53 -8.12 -10.31 -12.91
CA GLN A 53 -8.25 -9.83 -14.29
C GLN A 53 -6.94 -9.27 -14.85
N PHE A 54 -6.00 -8.85 -13.99
CA PHE A 54 -4.76 -8.23 -14.43
C PHE A 54 -3.49 -8.97 -14.00
N ALA A 55 -3.17 -9.00 -12.70
CA ALA A 55 -1.93 -9.62 -12.23
C ALA A 55 -2.01 -10.06 -10.76
N ASN A 56 -1.66 -11.31 -10.47
CA ASN A 56 -1.53 -11.82 -9.10
C ASN A 56 -0.12 -11.59 -8.55
N GLY A 57 0.18 -10.32 -8.34
CA GLY A 57 1.51 -9.85 -8.03
C GLY A 57 2.24 -9.32 -9.27
N LEU A 58 3.00 -8.27 -9.06
CA LEU A 58 3.76 -7.58 -10.09
C LEU A 58 4.89 -6.79 -9.47
N SER A 59 5.96 -6.59 -10.24
CA SER A 59 7.01 -5.65 -9.92
C SER A 59 7.18 -4.67 -11.08
N LEU A 60 7.38 -3.40 -10.75
CA LEU A 60 7.79 -2.39 -11.72
C LEU A 60 8.87 -1.51 -11.13
N SER A 61 9.80 -1.08 -11.97
CA SER A 61 10.84 -0.14 -11.56
C SER A 61 11.43 0.64 -12.73
N TRP A 62 11.88 1.85 -12.43
CA TRP A 62 12.74 2.66 -13.27
C TRP A 62 13.55 3.60 -12.38
N THR A 63 14.71 4.01 -12.85
CA THR A 63 15.61 4.91 -12.13
C THR A 63 16.18 5.94 -13.09
N THR A 64 16.68 7.04 -12.53
CA THR A 64 17.48 8.04 -13.25
C THR A 64 18.82 8.25 -12.55
N ASP A 65 19.80 8.73 -13.30
CA ASP A 65 21.12 9.01 -12.76
C ASP A 65 21.13 10.21 -11.80
N ASP A 66 20.15 11.12 -11.92
CA ASP A 66 20.05 12.35 -11.12
C ASP A 66 19.16 12.22 -9.88
N GLY A 67 18.69 11.02 -9.56
CA GLY A 67 18.11 10.69 -8.25
C GLY A 67 16.67 10.17 -8.27
N PRO A 68 15.73 10.77 -9.03
CA PRO A 68 14.36 10.26 -9.08
C PRO A 68 14.28 8.81 -9.53
N PHE A 69 13.41 8.06 -8.87
CA PHE A 69 13.10 6.70 -9.22
C PHE A 69 11.61 6.45 -8.98
N GLY A 70 11.09 5.44 -9.64
CA GLY A 70 9.77 4.90 -9.36
C GLY A 70 9.84 3.40 -9.23
N SER A 71 9.10 2.88 -8.28
CA SER A 71 9.03 1.46 -8.01
C SER A 71 7.70 1.14 -7.37
N PHE A 72 7.15 0.00 -7.74
CA PHE A 72 6.00 -0.58 -7.06
C PHE A 72 6.10 -2.10 -7.14
N GLU A 73 5.83 -2.74 -6.02
CA GLU A 73 5.83 -4.18 -5.89
C GLU A 73 4.56 -4.61 -5.18
N LEU A 74 3.87 -5.57 -5.79
CA LEU A 74 2.72 -6.24 -5.22
C LEU A 74 3.04 -7.72 -5.14
N GLU A 75 2.92 -8.28 -3.95
CA GLU A 75 3.03 -9.72 -3.74
C GLU A 75 1.77 -10.46 -4.24
N PRO A 76 1.88 -11.73 -4.65
CA PRO A 76 0.70 -12.56 -4.89
C PRO A 76 -0.25 -12.56 -3.69
N VAL A 77 -1.55 -12.70 -3.94
CA VAL A 77 -2.60 -12.65 -2.90
C VAL A 77 -2.34 -13.61 -1.75
N ALA A 78 -1.79 -14.80 -2.02
CA ALA A 78 -1.45 -15.79 -1.02
C ALA A 78 -0.31 -15.33 -0.07
N ASN A 79 0.67 -14.60 -0.61
CA ASN A 79 1.78 -14.03 0.14
C ASN A 79 1.31 -12.82 0.95
N SER A 80 0.52 -11.93 0.35
CA SER A 80 -0.07 -10.77 1.03
C SER A 80 -0.91 -11.19 2.25
N VAL A 81 -1.78 -12.21 2.08
CA VAL A 81 -2.54 -12.80 3.20
C VAL A 81 -1.63 -13.50 4.21
N GLY A 82 -0.55 -14.16 3.76
CA GLY A 82 0.46 -14.72 4.65
C GLY A 82 1.08 -13.64 5.56
N GLY A 83 1.54 -12.55 4.97
CA GLY A 83 2.10 -11.40 5.68
C GLY A 83 1.09 -10.76 6.65
N ALA A 84 -0.20 -10.67 6.27
CA ALA A 84 -1.24 -10.19 7.17
C ALA A 84 -1.36 -11.05 8.44
N LEU A 85 -1.30 -12.38 8.29
CA LEU A 85 -1.36 -13.31 9.42
C LEU A 85 -0.10 -13.25 10.27
N GLU A 86 1.08 -13.13 9.67
CA GLU A 86 2.32 -12.93 10.41
C GLU A 86 2.28 -11.61 11.19
N MET A 87 1.85 -10.52 10.57
CA MET A 87 1.74 -9.20 11.21
C MET A 87 0.72 -9.20 12.37
N ARG A 88 -0.34 -10.02 12.31
CA ARG A 88 -1.26 -10.21 13.44
C ARG A 88 -0.55 -10.77 14.67
N ASP A 89 0.42 -11.65 14.51
CA ASP A 89 1.18 -12.21 15.64
C ASP A 89 2.13 -11.17 16.27
N TRP A 90 2.61 -10.21 15.48
CA TRP A 90 3.46 -9.10 15.95
C TRP A 90 2.68 -7.96 16.59
N ARG A 91 1.49 -7.66 16.05
CA ARG A 91 0.54 -6.73 16.65
C ARG A 91 0.00 -7.38 17.92
N PHE A 92 -0.35 -6.61 18.95
CA PHE A 92 -0.88 -7.21 20.18
C PHE A 92 -2.29 -7.74 19.91
N TYR A 93 -2.39 -8.95 19.34
CA TYR A 93 -3.65 -9.52 18.86
C TYR A 93 -4.63 -9.77 20.01
N ASP A 94 -4.08 -10.12 21.17
CA ASP A 94 -4.83 -10.26 22.40
C ASP A 94 -5.10 -8.89 23.03
N ASP A 95 -6.38 -8.54 23.13
CA ASP A 95 -6.83 -7.25 23.67
C ASP A 95 -6.33 -7.02 25.11
N ASP A 96 -6.16 -8.06 25.92
CA ASP A 96 -5.68 -7.92 27.30
C ASP A 96 -4.17 -7.71 27.35
N ALA A 97 -3.39 -8.42 26.51
CA ALA A 97 -1.97 -8.17 26.33
C ALA A 97 -1.69 -6.75 25.78
N ALA A 98 -2.51 -6.26 24.85
CA ALA A 98 -2.41 -4.89 24.34
C ALA A 98 -2.64 -3.85 25.46
N ARG A 99 -3.64 -4.09 26.32
CA ARG A 99 -3.91 -3.22 27.48
C ARG A 99 -2.81 -3.27 28.53
N ASP A 100 -2.26 -4.46 28.80
CA ASP A 100 -1.15 -4.63 29.75
C ASP A 100 0.13 -3.97 29.23
N TYR A 101 0.39 -4.05 27.92
CA TYR A 101 1.50 -3.35 27.29
C TYR A 101 1.36 -1.83 27.44
N GLY A 102 0.16 -1.27 27.24
CA GLY A 102 -0.17 0.12 27.56
C GLY A 102 0.52 1.18 26.71
N PHE A 103 1.17 0.80 25.60
CA PHE A 103 1.78 1.68 24.59
C PHE A 103 2.57 2.89 25.16
N PRO A 104 3.54 2.66 26.08
CA PRO A 104 4.16 3.71 26.89
C PRO A 104 5.07 4.67 26.10
N TYR A 105 5.38 4.34 24.85
CA TYR A 105 6.25 5.11 23.96
C TYR A 105 5.47 5.90 22.90
N THR A 106 4.17 6.11 23.13
CA THR A 106 3.30 6.90 22.25
C THR A 106 2.80 8.15 22.96
N ASP A 107 2.51 9.21 22.21
CA ASP A 107 1.93 10.44 22.78
C ASP A 107 0.48 10.23 23.28
N ASP A 108 -0.25 9.31 22.64
CA ASP A 108 -1.63 8.93 22.99
C ASP A 108 -1.78 7.40 23.03
N PRO A 109 -1.60 6.78 24.21
CA PRO A 109 -1.72 5.33 24.38
C PRO A 109 -3.14 4.78 24.13
N ASP A 110 -4.17 5.57 24.39
CA ASP A 110 -5.57 5.15 24.16
C ASP A 110 -5.84 5.07 22.65
N LEU A 111 -5.34 6.04 21.88
CA LEU A 111 -5.37 6.00 20.43
C LEU A 111 -4.55 4.82 19.89
N ALA A 112 -3.35 4.58 20.42
CA ALA A 112 -2.51 3.45 20.02
C ALA A 112 -3.24 2.10 20.22
N LEU A 113 -3.97 1.92 21.31
CA LEU A 113 -4.77 0.72 21.55
C LEU A 113 -5.88 0.53 20.49
N VAL A 114 -6.57 1.61 20.11
CA VAL A 114 -7.58 1.57 19.04
C VAL A 114 -6.93 1.24 17.70
N THR A 115 -5.81 1.90 17.38
CA THR A 115 -5.05 1.69 16.15
C THR A 115 -4.54 0.25 16.04
N ASN A 116 -3.95 -0.32 17.10
CA ASN A 116 -3.51 -1.71 17.13
C ASN A 116 -4.63 -2.67 16.70
N LYS A 117 -5.84 -2.45 17.22
CA LYS A 117 -7.01 -3.29 16.92
C LYS A 117 -7.46 -3.17 15.47
N LEU A 118 -7.47 -1.96 14.90
CA LEU A 118 -7.78 -1.75 13.48
C LEU A 118 -6.79 -2.50 12.59
N MET A 119 -5.51 -2.42 12.93
CA MET A 119 -4.43 -3.06 12.18
C MET A 119 -4.56 -4.58 12.10
N HIS A 120 -5.31 -5.24 12.99
CA HIS A 120 -5.53 -6.69 12.87
C HIS A 120 -6.22 -7.09 11.57
N ASN A 121 -6.96 -6.18 10.94
CA ASN A 121 -7.69 -6.45 9.70
C ASN A 121 -7.04 -5.78 8.48
N TRP A 122 -5.74 -5.49 8.53
CA TRP A 122 -5.01 -4.94 7.39
C TRP A 122 -4.18 -6.01 6.70
N ILE A 123 -4.19 -6.00 5.36
CA ILE A 123 -3.30 -6.82 4.52
C ILE A 123 -2.16 -5.93 4.00
N PRO A 124 -0.89 -6.18 4.33
CA PRO A 124 0.21 -5.47 3.70
C PRO A 124 0.27 -5.84 2.21
N LEU A 125 0.30 -4.81 1.35
CA LEU A 125 0.34 -4.95 -0.11
C LEU A 125 1.73 -4.63 -0.67
N HIS A 126 2.38 -3.61 -0.11
CA HIS A 126 3.68 -3.12 -0.54
C HIS A 126 4.52 -2.74 0.68
N ALA A 127 5.75 -3.24 0.77
CA ALA A 127 6.71 -2.90 1.81
C ALA A 127 7.72 -1.89 1.27
N GLU A 128 7.89 -0.76 1.96
CA GLU A 128 8.84 0.30 1.58
C GLU A 128 10.27 0.00 2.06
N GLY A 129 10.50 -1.12 2.75
CA GLY A 129 11.81 -1.58 3.21
C GLY A 129 12.38 -0.88 4.45
N ASN A 130 11.76 0.21 4.90
CA ASN A 130 12.07 0.93 6.14
C ASN A 130 11.14 0.56 7.32
N GLY A 131 10.27 -0.43 7.12
CA GLY A 131 9.23 -0.83 8.06
C GLY A 131 7.85 -0.24 7.76
N ASP A 132 7.77 0.79 6.91
CA ASP A 132 6.50 1.30 6.42
C ASP A 132 5.90 0.35 5.38
N ASN A 133 4.58 0.32 5.34
CA ASN A 133 3.82 -0.47 4.39
C ASN A 133 2.66 0.34 3.80
N LEU A 134 2.24 -0.05 2.61
CA LEU A 134 0.92 0.26 2.09
C LEU A 134 0.05 -0.96 2.33
N SER A 135 -1.07 -0.76 3.01
CA SER A 135 -1.94 -1.84 3.45
C SER A 135 -3.36 -1.68 2.92
N LEU A 136 -4.05 -2.80 2.72
CA LEU A 136 -5.46 -2.86 2.38
C LEU A 136 -6.28 -3.03 3.67
N ASP A 137 -7.25 -2.15 3.88
CA ASP A 137 -8.11 -2.21 5.06
C ASP A 137 -9.32 -3.13 4.84
N LEU A 138 -9.49 -4.11 5.74
CA LEU A 138 -10.64 -5.02 5.75
C LEU A 138 -11.65 -4.69 6.87
N ASN A 139 -11.44 -3.63 7.65
CA ASN A 139 -12.41 -3.20 8.64
C ASN A 139 -13.67 -2.66 7.97
N PRO A 140 -14.88 -2.86 8.53
CA PRO A 140 -16.13 -2.43 7.89
C PRO A 140 -16.21 -0.95 7.52
N GLU A 141 -15.64 -0.06 8.34
CA GLU A 141 -15.68 1.40 8.11
C GLU A 141 -14.73 1.85 7.00
N GLY A 142 -13.64 1.12 6.77
CA GLY A 142 -12.61 1.43 5.76
C GLY A 142 -12.49 0.37 4.67
N PHE A 143 -13.49 -0.51 4.51
CA PHE A 143 -13.35 -1.72 3.71
C PHE A 143 -12.97 -1.42 2.26
N GLY A 144 -11.75 -1.84 1.87
CA GLY A 144 -11.18 -1.61 0.55
C GLY A 144 -10.22 -0.44 0.45
N ASN A 145 -10.16 0.44 1.44
CA ASN A 145 -9.21 1.55 1.44
C ASN A 145 -7.77 1.04 1.40
N VAL A 146 -6.93 1.74 0.64
CA VAL A 146 -5.48 1.63 0.77
C VAL A 146 -5.04 2.65 1.80
N VAL A 147 -4.28 2.21 2.79
CA VAL A 147 -3.80 3.03 3.90
C VAL A 147 -2.29 2.97 4.02
N PHE A 148 -1.69 4.08 4.45
CA PHE A 148 -0.29 4.14 4.84
C PHE A 148 -0.15 3.62 6.27
N ASP A 149 0.49 2.46 6.38
CA ASP A 149 0.84 1.78 7.63
C ASP A 149 2.29 2.13 7.99
N HIS A 150 2.46 3.22 8.74
CA HIS A 150 3.79 3.73 9.09
C HIS A 150 4.35 3.03 10.34
N HIS A 151 5.63 2.68 10.33
CA HIS A 151 6.24 1.87 11.40
C HIS A 151 6.32 2.59 12.75
N SER A 152 6.40 3.92 12.78
CA SER A 152 6.66 4.69 14.01
C SER A 152 5.43 4.90 14.90
N TRP A 153 4.27 4.30 14.60
CA TRP A 153 3.03 4.54 15.36
C TRP A 153 3.13 4.13 16.84
N LEU A 154 3.92 3.09 17.15
CA LEU A 154 4.07 2.55 18.50
C LEU A 154 5.38 2.90 19.23
N ASP A 155 6.34 3.56 18.55
CA ASP A 155 7.66 3.90 19.11
C ASP A 155 8.06 5.34 18.71
N GLY A 156 7.65 6.31 19.53
CA GLY A 156 7.89 7.73 19.34
C GLY A 156 6.87 8.46 18.45
N GLY A 157 5.77 7.81 18.10
CA GLY A 157 4.66 8.38 17.34
C GLY A 157 3.45 8.78 18.20
N THR A 158 2.45 9.35 17.54
CA THR A 158 1.21 9.79 18.22
C THR A 158 0.28 8.66 18.63
N GLY A 159 0.58 7.40 18.30
CA GLY A 159 -0.36 6.27 18.37
C GLY A 159 -1.25 6.10 17.13
N ALA A 160 -1.41 7.15 16.31
CA ALA A 160 -2.20 7.09 15.07
C ALA A 160 -1.48 6.33 13.96
N ASN A 161 -2.22 5.59 13.13
CA ASN A 161 -1.74 4.92 11.92
C ASN A 161 -2.90 4.75 10.92
N GLY A 162 -2.62 4.25 9.71
CA GLY A 162 -3.67 3.93 8.72
C GLY A 162 -4.17 5.16 7.98
N PHE A 163 -3.27 6.06 7.59
CA PHE A 163 -3.65 7.27 6.87
C PHE A 163 -4.15 6.90 5.47
N LEU A 164 -5.28 7.47 5.06
CA LEU A 164 -5.88 7.17 3.77
C LEU A 164 -4.89 7.49 2.62
N MET A 165 -4.67 6.54 1.72
CA MET A 165 -3.93 6.74 0.47
C MET A 165 -4.91 6.84 -0.71
N ALA A 166 -5.91 5.95 -0.73
CA ALA A 166 -7.01 5.93 -1.69
C ALA A 166 -8.19 5.09 -1.17
N SER A 167 -9.37 5.30 -1.75
CA SER A 167 -10.60 4.57 -1.39
C SER A 167 -10.64 3.11 -1.87
N ASP A 168 -9.81 2.75 -2.85
CA ASP A 168 -9.70 1.38 -3.35
C ASP A 168 -8.35 1.15 -4.05
N PHE A 169 -7.96 -0.13 -4.16
CA PHE A 169 -6.66 -0.51 -4.73
C PHE A 169 -6.50 -0.16 -6.22
N THR A 170 -7.57 -0.25 -7.02
CA THR A 170 -7.48 0.07 -8.45
C THR A 170 -7.26 1.55 -8.64
N SER A 171 -8.04 2.38 -7.95
CA SER A 171 -7.88 3.83 -7.95
C SER A 171 -6.51 4.25 -7.43
N PHE A 172 -6.00 3.59 -6.38
CA PHE A 172 -4.64 3.83 -5.87
C PHE A 172 -3.59 3.63 -6.95
N PHE A 173 -3.61 2.46 -7.60
CA PHE A 173 -2.63 2.10 -8.63
C PHE A 173 -2.70 3.04 -9.84
N GLU A 174 -3.92 3.39 -10.28
CA GLU A 174 -4.11 4.36 -11.36
C GLU A 174 -3.63 5.75 -10.98
N ALA A 175 -3.91 6.21 -9.76
CA ALA A 175 -3.50 7.53 -9.32
C ALA A 175 -1.96 7.63 -9.18
N TRP A 176 -1.30 6.62 -8.62
CA TRP A 176 0.16 6.61 -8.52
C TRP A 176 0.83 6.53 -9.90
N SER A 177 0.19 5.88 -10.87
CA SER A 177 0.68 5.87 -12.25
C SER A 177 0.74 7.25 -12.89
N THR A 178 -0.03 8.24 -12.40
CA THR A 178 -0.02 9.62 -12.93
C THR A 178 1.31 10.34 -12.71
N VAL A 179 2.11 9.86 -11.75
CA VAL A 179 3.48 10.31 -11.50
C VAL A 179 4.49 9.21 -11.85
N CYS A 180 4.12 8.30 -12.75
CA CYS A 180 4.91 7.14 -13.17
C CYS A 180 5.38 6.26 -12.01
N PHE A 181 4.60 6.11 -10.93
CA PHE A 181 5.03 5.38 -9.73
C PHE A 181 6.27 5.97 -9.03
N ALA A 182 6.55 7.26 -9.26
CA ALA A 182 7.63 7.95 -8.56
C ALA A 182 7.34 8.06 -7.05
N GLN A 183 8.40 7.98 -6.24
CA GLN A 183 8.33 8.26 -4.82
C GLN A 183 8.35 9.77 -4.54
N PRO A 184 7.77 10.25 -3.41
CA PRO A 184 7.98 11.63 -2.98
C PRO A 184 9.47 11.94 -2.80
N LYS A 185 9.93 13.14 -3.18
CA LYS A 185 11.33 13.58 -3.03
C LYS A 185 11.88 13.43 -1.61
N SER A 186 11.03 13.62 -0.62
CA SER A 186 11.37 13.46 0.81
C SER A 186 11.46 11.99 1.25
N LEU A 187 11.02 11.05 0.41
CA LEU A 187 10.78 9.64 0.75
C LEU A 187 9.83 9.45 1.94
N SER A 188 8.96 10.45 2.19
CA SER A 188 7.97 10.40 3.24
C SER A 188 6.58 10.59 2.65
N TRP A 189 5.76 9.54 2.67
CA TRP A 189 4.36 9.60 2.27
C TRP A 189 3.57 10.66 3.04
N LYS A 190 3.88 10.86 4.33
CA LYS A 190 3.26 11.92 5.16
C LYS A 190 3.44 13.34 4.58
N SER A 191 4.48 13.58 3.77
CA SER A 191 4.69 14.90 3.13
C SER A 191 3.70 15.21 2.00
N VAL A 192 2.97 14.20 1.52
CA VAL A 192 2.02 14.31 0.40
C VAL A 192 0.62 13.82 0.76
N LEU A 193 0.36 13.52 2.04
CA LEU A 193 -0.94 13.04 2.51
C LEU A 193 -1.88 14.19 2.88
N THR A 194 -3.15 14.01 2.54
CA THR A 194 -4.28 14.87 2.90
C THR A 194 -5.40 14.00 3.48
N ASP A 195 -6.48 14.62 3.98
CA ASP A 195 -7.65 13.89 4.47
C ASP A 195 -8.34 13.05 3.38
N ASP A 196 -8.18 13.43 2.11
CA ASP A 196 -8.79 12.77 0.95
C ASP A 196 -7.86 11.76 0.25
N GLY A 197 -6.66 11.52 0.80
CA GLY A 197 -5.65 10.65 0.21
C GLY A 197 -4.36 11.38 -0.18
N VAL A 198 -3.60 10.80 -1.11
CA VAL A 198 -2.35 11.39 -1.61
C VAL A 198 -2.63 12.60 -2.51
N ASP A 199 -2.01 13.74 -2.21
CA ASP A 199 -1.91 14.88 -3.11
C ASP A 199 -0.89 14.58 -4.21
N TRP A 200 -1.36 13.88 -5.25
CA TRP A 200 -0.55 13.57 -6.42
C TRP A 200 -0.07 14.83 -7.15
N ALA A 201 -0.68 16.01 -6.95
CA ALA A 201 -0.26 17.27 -7.54
C ALA A 201 0.85 18.00 -6.74
N SER A 202 1.23 17.47 -5.58
CA SER A 202 2.26 18.04 -4.72
C SER A 202 3.61 18.21 -5.43
N ASP A 203 4.34 19.26 -5.07
CA ASP A 203 5.69 19.55 -5.58
C ASP A 203 6.74 18.51 -5.14
N GLN A 204 6.37 17.59 -4.25
CA GLN A 204 7.17 16.44 -3.86
C GLN A 204 7.31 15.40 -4.97
N PHE A 205 6.44 15.40 -5.97
CA PHE A 205 6.62 14.59 -7.17
C PHE A 205 7.30 15.42 -8.26
N ASP A 206 8.25 14.81 -8.98
CA ASP A 206 8.98 15.50 -10.04
C ASP A 206 8.10 15.64 -11.30
N ASP A 207 7.91 16.88 -11.75
CA ASP A 207 7.04 17.23 -12.87
C ASP A 207 7.42 16.54 -14.19
N ARG A 208 8.68 16.11 -14.34
CA ARG A 208 9.14 15.36 -15.52
C ARG A 208 8.41 14.02 -15.69
N PHE A 209 7.94 13.44 -14.59
CA PHE A 209 7.30 12.12 -14.57
C PHE A 209 5.78 12.21 -14.41
N ARG A 210 5.20 13.41 -14.56
CA ARG A 210 3.75 13.58 -14.60
C ARG A 210 3.22 13.19 -15.98
N LEU A 211 2.30 12.23 -16.00
CA LEU A 211 1.56 11.89 -17.20
C LEU A 211 0.66 13.07 -17.58
N THR A 212 0.75 13.49 -18.82
CA THR A 212 -0.24 14.42 -19.38
C THR A 212 -1.59 13.69 -19.58
N PRO A 213 -2.71 14.41 -19.39
CA PRO A 213 -4.05 13.88 -19.67
C PRO A 213 -4.18 13.30 -21.08
#